data_AF-A0A6M3M2R5-F1
#
_entry.id   AF-A0A6M3M2R5-F1
#
_cell.length_a   1.000
_cell.length_b   1.000
_cell.length_c   1.000
_cell.angle_alpha   90.00
_cell.angle_beta   90.00
_cell.angle_gamma   90.00
#
_symmetry.space_group_name_H-M   'P 1'
#
loop_
_entity.id
_entity.type
_entity.pdbx_description
1 polymer ?
#
loop_
_entity_poly.entity_id
_entity_poly.type
_entity_poly.pdbx_seq_one_letter_code
_entity_poly.pdbx_strand_id
1 'polypeptide(L)'
;MPETPPEKLMGWLTREEEEFGLTGAIERTIDPEACRRMLAEELGYSPTEAQVGLMNEAARFKYEALPEIGVTPQMFTRPWGQQVTYRDIATGRFISRDVVETRFMFP
;
A
#
# COMPACT_ATOMS: atom_id res chain seq x y z
N MET A 1 21.95 10.88 7.31
CA MET A 1 20.86 11.18 6.35
C MET A 1 19.58 11.15 7.14
N PRO A 2 18.59 12.05 6.92
CA PRO A 2 17.34 11.96 7.66
C PRO A 2 16.66 10.64 7.27
N GLU A 3 16.61 9.70 8.20
CA GLU A 3 15.81 8.49 8.08
C GLU A 3 14.35 8.93 7.97
N THR A 4 13.65 8.50 6.92
CA THR A 4 12.22 8.78 6.80
C THR A 4 11.50 8.01 7.92
N PRO A 5 10.78 8.69 8.84
CA PRO A 5 10.11 8.00 9.93
C PRO A 5 9.12 6.95 9.41
N PRO A 6 9.02 5.76 10.02
CA PRO A 6 8.08 4.71 9.60
C PRO A 6 6.62 5.20 9.51
N GLU A 7 6.22 6.07 10.44
CA GLU A 7 4.88 6.70 10.45
C GLU A 7 4.61 7.50 9.18
N LYS A 8 5.63 8.17 8.64
CA LYS A 8 5.52 8.94 7.40
C LYS A 8 5.36 8.02 6.18
N LEU A 9 6.08 6.89 6.16
CA LEU A 9 5.96 5.88 5.11
C LEU A 9 4.55 5.25 5.10
N MET A 10 4.02 4.91 6.27
CA MET A 10 2.67 4.36 6.41
C MET A 10 1.58 5.39 6.06
N GLY A 11 1.78 6.66 6.44
CA GLY A 11 0.91 7.76 6.02
C GLY A 11 0.87 7.92 4.50
N TRP A 12 2.02 7.82 3.83
CA TRP A 12 2.07 7.86 2.37
C TRP A 12 1.37 6.68 1.73
N LEU A 13 1.60 5.44 2.19
CA LEU A 13 0.87 4.26 1.69
C LEU A 13 -0.64 4.43 1.79
N THR A 14 -1.10 4.99 2.91
CA THR A 14 -2.52 5.24 3.15
C THR A 14 -3.07 6.26 2.16
N ARG A 15 -2.36 7.37 1.91
CA ARG A 15 -2.73 8.38 0.91
C ARG A 15 -2.78 7.82 -0.51
N GLU A 16 -1.77 7.04 -0.91
CA GLU A 16 -1.74 6.44 -2.25
C GLU A 16 -2.93 5.49 -2.48
N GLU A 17 -3.37 4.77 -1.44
CA GLU A 17 -4.58 3.96 -1.50
C GLU A 17 -5.86 4.80 -1.65
N GLU A 18 -5.92 6.01 -1.09
CA GLU A 18 -7.06 6.94 -1.28
C GLU A 18 -7.13 7.47 -2.70
N GLU A 19 -5.98 7.86 -3.23
CA GLU A 19 -5.89 8.58 -4.49
C GLU A 19 -5.96 7.63 -5.70
N PHE A 20 -5.30 6.47 -5.60
CA PHE A 20 -5.13 5.54 -6.72
C PHE A 20 -5.76 4.16 -6.48
N GLY A 21 -6.34 3.93 -5.31
CA GLY A 21 -6.81 2.61 -4.90
C GLY A 21 -5.66 1.64 -4.63
N LEU A 22 -6.02 0.43 -4.19
CA LEU A 22 -5.05 -0.61 -3.81
C LEU A 22 -4.15 -1.03 -4.98
N THR A 23 -4.67 -1.09 -6.21
CA THR A 23 -3.83 -1.36 -7.39
C THR A 23 -2.73 -0.33 -7.55
N GLY A 24 -3.09 0.96 -7.61
CA GLY A 24 -2.13 2.03 -7.86
C GLY A 24 -1.13 2.17 -6.71
N ALA A 25 -1.57 2.00 -5.46
CA ALA A 25 -0.69 1.99 -4.31
C ALA A 25 0.32 0.85 -4.37
N ILE A 26 -0.10 -0.37 -4.74
CA ILE A 26 0.80 -1.52 -4.92
C ILE A 26 1.80 -1.25 -6.06
N GLU A 27 1.33 -0.82 -7.22
CA GLU A 27 2.19 -0.57 -8.38
C GLU A 27 3.23 0.52 -8.08
N ARG A 28 2.83 1.61 -7.43
CA ARG A 28 3.70 2.74 -7.12
C ARG A 28 4.69 2.47 -5.98
N THR A 29 4.53 1.38 -5.24
CA THR A 29 5.38 1.07 -4.07
C THR A 29 6.24 -0.18 -4.27
N ILE A 30 5.79 -1.11 -5.12
CA ILE A 30 6.55 -2.30 -5.48
C ILE A 30 7.52 -2.05 -6.63
N ASP A 31 7.14 -1.28 -7.66
CA ASP A 31 8.05 -0.91 -8.75
C ASP A 31 9.06 0.16 -8.26
N PRO A 32 10.39 -0.14 -8.24
CA PRO A 32 11.39 0.81 -7.78
C PRO A 32 11.41 2.13 -8.55
N GLU A 33 11.09 2.14 -9.86
CA GLU A 33 11.07 3.37 -10.63
C GLU A 33 9.84 4.22 -10.31
N ALA A 34 8.67 3.61 -10.21
CA ALA A 34 7.46 4.29 -9.79
C ALA A 34 7.58 4.84 -8.34
N CYS A 35 8.14 4.03 -7.44
CA CYS A 35 8.41 4.42 -6.05
C CYS A 35 9.38 5.60 -5.98
N ARG A 36 10.46 5.58 -6.79
CA ARG A 36 11.40 6.70 -6.89
C ARG A 36 10.73 7.98 -7.37
N ARG A 37 9.86 7.92 -8.39
CA ARG A 37 9.12 9.09 -8.88
C ARG A 37 8.17 9.65 -7.81
N MET A 38 7.36 8.78 -7.20
CA MET A 38 6.43 9.16 -6.13
C MET A 38 7.17 9.82 -4.96
N LEU A 39 8.27 9.21 -4.49
CA LEU A 39 9.09 9.78 -3.43
C LEU A 39 9.74 11.11 -3.83
N ALA A 40 10.17 11.26 -5.09
CA ALA A 40 10.75 12.51 -5.58
C ALA A 40 9.73 13.66 -5.64
N GLU A 41 8.51 13.39 -6.09
CA GLU A 41 7.38 14.34 -6.09
C GLU A 41 7.09 14.83 -4.67
N GLU A 42 7.11 13.93 -3.70
CA GLU A 42 6.79 14.21 -2.30
C GLU A 42 7.92 14.89 -1.53
N LEU A 43 9.16 14.47 -1.76
CA LEU A 43 10.34 14.96 -1.04
C LEU A 43 10.91 16.24 -1.65
N GLY A 44 10.60 16.53 -2.92
CA GLY A 44 11.17 17.65 -3.68
C GLY A 44 12.64 17.45 -4.07
N TYR A 45 13.17 16.24 -3.92
CA TYR A 45 14.54 15.85 -4.32
C TYR A 45 14.59 14.40 -4.77
N SER A 46 15.66 14.00 -5.47
CA SER A 46 15.85 12.60 -5.87
C SER A 46 16.09 11.72 -4.64
N PRO A 47 15.19 10.79 -4.30
CA PRO A 47 15.35 9.93 -3.13
C PRO A 47 16.54 9.00 -3.32
N THR A 48 17.16 8.63 -2.21
CA THR A 48 18.25 7.64 -2.19
C THR A 48 17.70 6.22 -2.32
N GLU A 49 18.52 5.27 -2.76
CA GLU A 49 18.14 3.85 -2.83
C GLU A 49 17.70 3.30 -1.46
N ALA A 50 18.29 3.79 -0.37
CA ALA A 50 17.88 3.41 0.98
C ALA A 50 16.43 3.86 1.29
N GLN A 51 16.03 5.05 0.85
CA GLN A 51 14.67 5.54 1.06
C GLN A 51 13.65 4.80 0.19
N VAL A 52 14.02 4.46 -1.04
CA VAL A 52 13.19 3.61 -1.92
C VAL A 52 13.03 2.21 -1.30
N GLY A 53 14.12 1.64 -0.79
CA GLY A 53 14.11 0.35 -0.09
C GLY A 53 13.20 0.34 1.15
N LEU A 54 13.31 1.37 2.00
CA LEU A 54 12.44 1.51 3.19
C LEU A 54 10.95 1.59 2.81
N MET A 55 10.61 2.31 1.74
CA MET A 55 9.22 2.39 1.28
C MET A 55 8.72 1.03 0.75
N ASN A 56 9.57 0.30 0.02
CA ASN A 56 9.24 -1.04 -0.47
C ASN A 56 9.04 -2.03 0.69
N GLU A 57 9.90 -1.98 1.70
CA GLU A 57 9.77 -2.79 2.92
C GLU A 57 8.50 -2.46 3.70
N ALA A 58 8.16 -1.18 3.84
CA ALA A 58 6.91 -0.76 4.49
C ALA A 58 5.67 -1.26 3.74
N ALA A 59 5.67 -1.15 2.40
CA ALA A 59 4.60 -1.66 1.55
C ALA A 59 4.46 -3.18 1.70
N ARG A 60 5.60 -3.89 1.62
CA ARG A 60 5.64 -5.34 1.77
C ARG A 60 5.10 -5.76 3.13
N PHE A 61 5.57 -5.14 4.22
CA PHE A 61 5.08 -5.40 5.57
C PHE A 61 3.57 -5.21 5.69
N LYS A 62 3.03 -4.10 5.19
CA LYS A 62 1.58 -3.84 5.22
C LYS A 62 0.79 -4.94 4.51
N TYR A 63 1.19 -5.31 3.30
CA TYR A 63 0.43 -6.27 2.49
C TYR A 63 0.66 -7.73 2.90
N GLU A 64 1.83 -8.08 3.42
CA GLU A 64 2.13 -9.40 4.00
C GLU A 64 1.40 -9.64 5.32
N ALA A 65 1.10 -8.58 6.09
CA ALA A 65 0.34 -8.68 7.35
C ALA A 65 -1.18 -8.83 7.15
N LEU A 66 -1.72 -8.58 5.95
CA LEU A 66 -3.16 -8.66 5.69
C LEU A 66 -3.80 -10.02 6.06
N PRO A 67 -3.19 -11.18 5.76
CA PRO A 67 -3.76 -12.48 6.12
C PRO A 67 -3.89 -12.67 7.64
N GLU A 68 -3.02 -12.03 8.44
CA GLU A 68 -3.05 -12.12 9.91
C GLU A 68 -4.32 -11.45 10.47
N ILE A 69 -4.83 -10.43 9.80
CA ILE A 69 -6.10 -9.76 10.13
C ILE A 69 -7.31 -10.29 9.32
N GLY A 70 -7.15 -11.46 8.69
CA GLY A 70 -8.22 -12.12 7.93
C GLY A 70 -8.58 -11.41 6.62
N VAL A 71 -7.64 -10.70 6.01
CA VAL A 71 -7.83 -9.95 4.76
C VAL A 71 -6.86 -10.47 3.70
N THR A 72 -7.28 -10.48 2.44
CA THR A 72 -6.39 -10.79 1.32
C THR A 72 -6.61 -9.81 0.16
N PRO A 73 -5.56 -9.33 -0.51
CA PRO A 73 -5.69 -8.64 -1.79
C PRO A 73 -6.19 -9.62 -2.85
N GLN A 74 -7.26 -9.26 -3.55
CA GLN A 74 -7.77 -10.04 -4.67
C GLN A 74 -7.98 -9.17 -5.90
N MET A 75 -7.49 -9.65 -7.04
CA MET A 75 -7.81 -9.10 -8.35
C MET A 75 -9.28 -9.34 -8.69
N PHE A 76 -10.00 -8.25 -8.92
CA PHE A 76 -11.37 -8.21 -9.41
C PHE A 76 -11.37 -7.71 -10.86
N THR A 77 -11.78 -8.58 -11.77
CA THR A 77 -11.86 -8.28 -13.21
C THR A 77 -13.22 -7.67 -13.54
N ARG A 78 -13.21 -6.46 -14.10
CA ARG A 78 -14.37 -5.77 -14.67
C ARG A 78 -14.29 -5.78 -16.20
N PRO A 79 -15.40 -5.54 -16.91
CA PRO A 79 -15.39 -5.48 -18.39
C PRO A 79 -14.43 -4.43 -18.97
N TRP A 80 -14.08 -3.40 -18.20
CA TRP A 80 -13.22 -2.29 -18.62
C TRP A 80 -11.83 -2.29 -17.96
N GLY A 81 -11.48 -3.32 -17.18
CA GLY A 81 -10.15 -3.38 -16.54
C GLY A 81 -10.07 -4.30 -15.34
N GLN A 82 -8.88 -4.37 -14.74
CA GLN A 82 -8.61 -5.15 -13.54
C GLN A 82 -8.32 -4.20 -12.38
N GLN A 83 -8.78 -4.55 -11.18
CA GLN A 83 -8.49 -3.80 -9.95
C GLN A 83 -8.20 -4.77 -8.81
N VAL A 84 -7.20 -4.51 -8.00
CA VAL A 84 -6.94 -5.22 -6.75
C VAL A 84 -7.83 -4.61 -5.68
N THR A 85 -8.47 -5.46 -4.89
CA THR A 85 -9.42 -5.06 -3.84
C THR A 85 -9.19 -5.89 -2.59
N TYR A 86 -9.59 -5.39 -1.43
CA TYR A 86 -9.55 -6.20 -0.21
C TYR A 86 -10.72 -7.17 -0.17
N ARG A 87 -10.41 -8.43 0.16
CA ARG A 87 -11.40 -9.46 0.44
C ARG A 87 -11.22 -9.99 1.84
N ASP A 88 -12.34 -10.09 2.54
CA ASP A 88 -12.43 -10.77 3.82
C ASP A 88 -12.35 -12.29 3.60
N ILE A 89 -11.41 -12.95 4.30
CA ILE A 89 -11.15 -14.39 4.14
C ILE A 89 -12.31 -15.22 4.71
N ALA A 90 -12.94 -14.80 5.81
CA ALA A 90 -13.96 -15.57 6.51
C ALA A 90 -15.30 -15.60 5.78
N THR A 91 -15.72 -14.48 5.21
CA THR A 91 -17.01 -14.25 4.56
C THR A 91 -16.91 -14.27 3.04
N GLY A 92 -15.71 -14.13 2.50
CA GLY A 92 -15.45 -14.03 1.06
C GLY A 92 -15.94 -12.72 0.43
N ARG A 93 -16.35 -11.72 1.22
CA ARG A 93 -16.87 -10.44 0.73
C ARG A 93 -15.74 -9.46 0.44
N PHE A 94 -15.94 -8.59 -0.54
CA PHE A 94 -15.09 -7.41 -0.70
C PHE A 94 -15.38 -6.41 0.41
N ILE A 95 -14.33 -5.82 0.96
CA ILE A 95 -14.41 -4.87 2.08
C ILE A 95 -13.68 -3.57 1.72
N SER A 96 -14.10 -2.47 2.34
CA SER A 96 -13.43 -1.18 2.18
C SER A 96 -12.12 -1.14 2.97
N ARG A 97 -11.26 -0.19 2.62
CA ARG A 97 -10.02 0.08 3.36
C ARG A 97 -10.30 0.43 4.83
N ASP A 98 -11.34 1.22 5.13
CA ASP A 98 -11.66 1.60 6.52
C ASP A 98 -11.94 0.37 7.41
N VAL A 99 -12.53 -0.69 6.84
CA VAL A 99 -12.72 -1.97 7.54
C VAL A 99 -11.38 -2.65 7.80
N VAL A 100 -10.45 -2.59 6.85
CA VAL A 100 -9.09 -3.13 6.99
C VAL A 100 -8.31 -2.37 8.07
N GLU A 101 -8.35 -1.04 8.05
CA GLU A 101 -7.67 -0.18 9.05
C GLU A 101 -8.21 -0.43 10.47
N THR A 102 -9.52 -0.63 10.61
CA THR A 102 -10.13 -0.99 11.89
C THR A 102 -9.56 -2.30 12.46
N ARG A 103 -9.27 -3.29 11.61
CA ARG A 103 -8.69 -4.58 12.04
C ARG A 103 -7.20 -4.47 12.39
N PHE A 104 -6.47 -3.57 11.75
CA PHE A 104 -5.09 -3.28 12.16
C PHE A 104 -5.03 -2.61 13.55
N MET A 105 -6.03 -1.79 13.89
CA MET A 105 -6.11 -1.14 15.22
C MET A 105 -6.59 -2.09 16.33
N PHE A 106 -7.41 -3.09 15.99
CA PHE A 106 -7.99 -4.04 16.94
C PHE A 106 -7.86 -5.49 16.42
N PRO A 107 -6.67 -6.09 16.49
CA PRO A 107 -6.43 -7.46 16.05
C PRO A 107 -7.12 -8.51 16.95
#